data_AF-A0AAE0NAK7-F1
#
_entry.id   AF-A0AAE0NAK7-F1
#
_cell.length_a   1.000
_cell.length_b   1.000
_cell.length_c   1.000
_cell.angle_alpha   90.00
_cell.angle_beta   90.00
_cell.angle_gamma   90.00
#
_symmetry.space_group_name_H-M   'P 1'
#
loop_
_entity.id
_entity.type
_entity.pdbx_description
1 polymer ?
#
loop_
_entity_poly.entity_id
_entity_poly.type
_entity_poly.pdbx_seq_one_letter_code
_entity_poly.pdbx_strand_id
1 'polypeptide(L)'
;MQANFERKTNAVTARFAEEADRGKQQLAQEKEHTARKLEDVLNELELQLADYARRTEQMQMQQAQELGRQQSYYEAVMAEQARSLKTKFSENAAQLQERIKSLEADLIDKGEDFRPVSEGTLKEKYRQLRLLVETTTEPFNLGIKSYTSLGDLDPTEFLVREGKNQLRFLLRSIFWTRLIEGFFSSPYGFGAFGPGEGGSMVFNLYCTWQRLFDADFTGFGPDGPETPENHDFEAFYRNRFANGWRSATFQSIVAALRPREGSRARKRGSASRGSLSSNGLRGIAKVYAANVEKVRADLLEVLGRVCNGAVGDEIEANVAEIVRCASELAADFAAHQAKVCFGQMPMRGDSVTIGAEFVDCEDGDTSRRGAETVDLAVSPSLFIIGDGRNDLITPVCLLPGEIFSSRS
;
A
#
# COMPACT_ATOMS: atom_id res chain seq x y z
N MET A 1 118.71 102.29 17.18
CA MET A 1 117.38 102.21 16.55
C MET A 1 116.86 100.77 16.37
N GLN A 2 117.69 99.73 16.45
CA GLN A 2 117.29 98.31 16.32
C GLN A 2 116.52 97.76 17.56
N ALA A 3 116.92 98.14 18.78
CA ALA A 3 116.30 97.67 20.03
C ALA A 3 114.86 98.16 20.29
N ASN A 4 114.42 99.23 19.60
CA ASN A 4 113.06 99.78 19.76
C ASN A 4 112.07 99.13 18.76
N PHE A 5 112.58 98.53 17.68
CA PHE A 5 111.79 97.77 16.73
C PHE A 5 111.50 96.36 17.28
N GLU A 6 112.52 95.70 17.88
CA GLU A 6 112.37 94.40 18.55
C GLU A 6 111.40 94.41 19.73
N ARG A 7 111.35 95.50 20.51
CA ARG A 7 110.34 95.65 21.58
C ARG A 7 108.92 95.81 21.03
N LYS A 8 108.76 96.47 19.88
CA LYS A 8 107.44 96.61 19.24
C LYS A 8 107.00 95.34 18.53
N THR A 9 107.90 94.62 17.85
CA THR A 9 107.56 93.31 17.27
C THR A 9 107.25 92.28 18.33
N ASN A 10 108.02 92.20 19.43
CA ASN A 10 107.72 91.29 20.56
C ASN A 10 106.39 91.64 21.28
N ALA A 11 106.03 92.92 21.38
CA ALA A 11 104.75 93.33 21.94
C ALA A 11 103.57 92.99 20.99
N VAL A 12 103.78 93.03 19.68
CA VAL A 12 102.78 92.66 18.67
C VAL A 12 102.62 91.13 18.60
N THR A 13 103.69 90.35 18.61
CA THR A 13 103.61 88.88 18.68
C THR A 13 103.03 88.39 20.01
N ALA A 14 103.30 89.07 21.13
CA ALA A 14 102.64 88.76 22.41
C ALA A 14 101.13 89.05 22.36
N ARG A 15 100.70 90.15 21.72
CA ARG A 15 99.27 90.45 21.51
C ARG A 15 98.60 89.45 20.58
N PHE A 16 99.25 89.04 19.49
CA PHE A 16 98.73 88.00 18.60
C PHE A 16 98.68 86.63 19.28
N ALA A 17 99.62 86.31 20.16
CA ALA A 17 99.57 85.09 20.96
C ALA A 17 98.41 85.11 21.98
N GLU A 18 98.19 86.25 22.67
CA GLU A 18 97.02 86.43 23.54
C GLU A 18 95.70 86.36 22.77
N GLU A 19 95.61 86.99 21.58
CA GLU A 19 94.41 86.90 20.74
C GLU A 19 94.19 85.48 20.20
N ALA A 20 95.25 84.76 19.85
CA ALA A 20 95.17 83.37 19.43
C ALA A 20 94.72 82.45 20.57
N ASP A 21 95.19 82.68 21.80
CA ASP A 21 94.77 81.91 22.97
C ASP A 21 93.33 82.27 23.40
N ARG A 22 92.92 83.54 23.32
CA ARG A 22 91.50 83.93 23.49
C ARG A 22 90.62 83.30 22.42
N GLY A 23 91.05 83.29 21.16
CA GLY A 23 90.33 82.64 20.07
C GLY A 23 90.20 81.13 20.26
N LYS A 24 91.25 80.46 20.74
CA LYS A 24 91.19 79.02 21.12
C LYS A 24 90.27 78.76 22.29
N GLN A 25 90.27 79.62 23.32
CA GLN A 25 89.36 79.51 24.46
C GLN A 25 87.89 79.73 24.05
N GLN A 26 87.62 80.73 23.20
CA GLN A 26 86.28 80.96 22.65
C GLN A 26 85.81 79.78 21.79
N LEU A 27 86.67 79.25 20.92
CA LEU A 27 86.35 78.08 20.11
C LEU A 27 86.10 76.83 20.97
N ALA A 28 86.86 76.65 22.06
CA ALA A 28 86.65 75.57 23.00
C ALA A 28 85.30 75.72 23.74
N GLN A 29 84.96 76.94 24.18
CA GLN A 29 83.67 77.24 24.80
C GLN A 29 82.50 77.05 23.84
N GLU A 30 82.63 77.45 22.57
CA GLU A 30 81.60 77.23 21.55
C GLU A 30 81.45 75.74 21.21
N LYS A 31 82.55 74.98 21.14
CA LYS A 31 82.51 73.52 20.95
C LYS A 31 81.85 72.82 22.13
N GLU A 32 82.13 73.25 23.35
CA GLU A 32 81.49 72.70 24.54
C GLU A 32 80.00 73.07 24.60
N HIS A 33 79.64 74.31 24.24
CA HIS A 33 78.25 74.76 24.17
C HIS A 33 77.46 74.03 23.08
N THR A 34 78.07 73.81 21.91
CA THR A 34 77.44 73.06 20.81
C THR A 34 77.33 71.57 21.13
N ALA A 35 78.33 70.98 21.80
CA ALA A 35 78.27 69.61 22.29
C ALA A 35 77.14 69.40 23.30
N ARG A 36 76.98 70.31 24.28
CA ARG A 36 75.87 70.27 25.25
C ARG A 36 74.50 70.39 24.57
N LYS A 37 74.36 71.32 23.61
CA LYS A 37 73.12 71.45 22.83
C LYS A 37 72.80 70.19 22.01
N LEU A 38 73.81 69.54 21.44
CA LEU A 38 73.63 68.28 20.72
C LEU A 38 73.20 67.16 21.66
N GLU A 39 73.79 67.10 22.86
CA GLU A 39 73.40 66.14 23.90
C GLU A 39 71.95 66.36 24.37
N ASP A 40 71.54 67.61 24.60
CA ASP A 40 70.15 67.94 24.95
C ASP A 40 69.16 67.52 23.85
N VAL A 41 69.49 67.76 22.57
CA VAL A 41 68.65 67.36 21.42
C VAL A 41 68.60 65.84 21.27
N LEU A 42 69.72 65.14 21.50
CA LEU A 42 69.76 63.67 21.46
C LEU A 42 68.89 63.08 22.58
N ASN A 43 69.00 63.60 23.80
CA ASN A 43 68.17 63.18 24.93
C ASN A 43 66.68 63.45 24.67
N GLU A 44 66.34 64.59 24.04
CA GLU A 44 64.96 64.90 23.66
C GLU A 44 64.43 63.94 22.57
N LEU A 45 65.25 63.62 21.57
CA LEU A 45 64.89 62.66 20.51
C LEU A 45 64.73 61.23 21.05
N GLU A 46 65.60 60.79 21.96
CA GLU A 46 65.48 59.49 22.62
C GLU A 46 64.19 59.39 23.44
N LEU A 47 63.84 60.46 24.17
CA LEU A 47 62.59 60.53 24.92
C LEU A 47 61.38 60.48 23.97
N GLN A 48 61.42 61.23 22.87
CA GLN A 48 60.35 61.20 21.87
C GLN A 48 60.21 59.82 21.23
N LEU A 49 61.31 59.15 20.87
CA LEU A 49 61.28 57.80 20.31
C LEU A 49 60.69 56.78 21.31
N ALA A 50 61.07 56.88 22.59
CA ALA A 50 60.49 56.04 23.64
C ALA A 50 58.98 56.26 23.81
N ASP A 51 58.53 57.52 23.74
CA ASP A 51 57.11 57.84 23.80
C ASP A 51 56.34 57.39 22.55
N TYR A 52 56.94 57.51 21.36
CA TYR A 52 56.36 56.94 20.13
C TYR A 52 56.24 55.43 20.21
N ALA A 53 57.28 54.73 20.68
CA ALA A 53 57.27 53.28 20.86
C ALA A 53 56.14 52.84 21.81
N ARG A 54 56.00 53.51 22.97
CA ARG A 54 54.90 53.27 23.92
C ARG A 54 53.53 53.51 23.29
N ARG A 55 53.35 54.59 22.53
CA ARG A 55 52.08 54.88 21.84
C ARG A 55 51.75 53.83 20.79
N THR A 56 52.75 53.36 20.03
CA THR A 56 52.54 52.29 19.04
C THR A 56 52.17 50.96 19.69
N GLU A 57 52.81 50.61 20.80
CA GLU A 57 52.51 49.39 21.55
C GLU A 57 51.10 49.45 22.16
N GLN A 58 50.72 50.59 22.74
CA GLN A 58 49.37 50.81 23.25
C GLN A 58 48.31 50.70 22.14
N MET A 59 48.57 51.28 20.97
CA MET A 59 47.66 51.20 19.82
C MET A 59 47.52 49.75 19.31
N GLN A 60 48.62 49.02 19.20
CA GLN A 60 48.61 47.61 18.80
C GLN A 60 47.86 46.74 19.82
N MET A 61 48.07 46.98 21.11
CA MET A 61 47.38 46.26 22.18
C MET A 61 45.87 46.53 22.14
N GLN A 62 45.45 47.78 21.93
CA GLN A 62 44.04 48.14 21.78
C GLN A 62 43.43 47.47 20.53
N GLN A 63 44.13 47.49 19.39
CA GLN A 63 43.65 46.86 18.17
C GLN A 63 43.55 45.33 18.33
N ALA A 64 44.52 44.70 19.01
CA ALA A 64 44.49 43.27 19.31
C ALA A 64 43.33 42.90 20.24
N GLN A 65 43.06 43.73 21.26
CA GLN A 65 41.90 43.53 22.13
C GLN A 65 40.58 43.66 21.38
N GLU A 66 40.45 44.66 20.49
CA GLU A 66 39.24 44.87 19.71
C GLU A 66 39.00 43.74 18.71
N LEU A 67 40.05 43.28 18.03
CA LEU A 67 39.98 42.10 17.15
C LEU A 67 39.60 40.84 17.94
N GLY A 68 40.16 40.64 19.14
CA GLY A 68 39.79 39.52 20.01
C GLY A 68 38.33 39.57 20.45
N ARG A 69 37.81 40.76 20.77
CA ARG A 69 36.39 40.97 21.09
C ARG A 69 35.49 40.69 19.89
N GLN A 70 35.85 41.17 18.70
CA GLN A 70 35.10 40.89 17.48
C GLN A 70 35.09 39.41 17.15
N GLN A 71 36.23 38.72 17.22
CA GLN A 71 36.31 37.28 16.99
C GLN A 71 35.43 36.50 17.96
N SER A 72 35.53 36.80 19.27
CA SER A 72 34.69 36.15 20.28
C SER A 72 33.19 36.42 20.05
N TYR A 73 32.82 37.63 19.64
CA TYR A 73 31.45 37.97 19.27
C TYR A 73 30.96 37.16 18.06
N TYR A 74 31.74 37.11 16.97
CA TYR A 74 31.39 36.33 15.78
C TYR A 74 31.28 34.83 16.08
N GLU A 75 32.20 34.28 16.87
CA GLU A 75 32.14 32.88 17.29
C GLU A 75 30.89 32.58 18.11
N ALA A 76 30.52 33.47 19.04
CA ALA A 76 29.30 33.33 19.83
C ALA A 76 28.04 33.34 18.96
N VAL A 77 27.94 34.30 18.03
CA VAL A 77 26.81 34.42 17.09
C VAL A 77 26.73 33.19 16.18
N MET A 78 27.85 32.73 15.63
CA MET A 78 27.88 31.53 14.78
C MET A 78 27.49 30.27 15.56
N ALA A 79 27.96 30.12 16.80
CA ALA A 79 27.59 29.01 17.66
C ALA A 79 26.10 29.03 18.06
N GLU A 80 25.51 30.21 18.22
CA GLU A 80 24.07 30.38 18.46
C GLU A 80 23.24 30.04 17.22
N GLN A 81 23.65 30.51 16.03
CA GLN A 81 22.99 30.17 14.77
C GLN A 81 23.06 28.67 14.47
N ALA A 82 24.22 28.03 14.69
CA ALA A 82 24.39 26.58 14.53
C ALA A 82 23.48 25.80 15.49
N ARG A 83 23.38 26.24 16.75
CA ARG A 83 22.44 25.67 17.72
C ARG A 83 20.99 25.84 17.28
N SER A 84 20.59 27.05 16.88
CA SER A 84 19.22 27.34 16.42
C SER A 84 18.83 26.51 15.20
N LEU A 85 19.72 26.39 14.21
CA LEU A 85 19.49 25.55 13.03
C LEU A 85 19.34 24.08 13.42
N LYS A 86 20.22 23.56 14.29
CA LYS A 86 20.14 22.18 14.77
C LYS A 86 18.81 21.90 15.47
N THR A 87 18.34 22.82 16.32
CA THR A 87 17.04 22.71 17.00
C THR A 87 15.90 22.68 15.99
N LYS A 88 15.87 23.63 15.04
CA LYS A 88 14.84 23.67 13.97
C LYS A 88 14.83 22.40 13.12
N PHE A 89 15.99 21.86 12.78
CA PHE A 89 16.06 20.59 12.05
C PHE A 89 15.49 19.42 12.86
N SER A 90 15.80 19.34 14.17
CA SER A 90 15.26 18.29 15.04
C SER A 90 13.75 18.40 15.24
N GLU A 91 13.22 19.62 15.38
CA GLU A 91 11.79 19.89 15.48
C GLU A 91 11.06 19.52 14.18
N ASN A 92 11.60 19.91 13.03
CA ASN A 92 11.04 19.56 11.73
C ASN A 92 11.05 18.04 11.50
N ALA A 93 12.15 17.36 11.88
CA ALA A 93 12.23 15.89 11.77
C ALA A 93 11.19 15.21 12.66
N ALA A 94 11.00 15.68 13.90
CA ALA A 94 9.98 15.16 14.81
C ALA A 94 8.56 15.41 14.27
N GLN A 95 8.27 16.61 13.77
CA GLN A 95 6.98 16.95 13.16
C GLN A 95 6.68 16.12 11.91
N LEU A 96 7.69 15.87 11.06
CA LEU A 96 7.54 15.00 9.90
C LEU A 96 7.27 13.56 10.33
N GLN A 97 7.97 13.06 11.34
CA GLN A 97 7.76 11.72 11.86
C GLN A 97 6.38 11.55 12.52
N GLU A 98 5.89 12.58 13.23
CA GLU A 98 4.54 12.61 13.78
C GLU A 98 3.48 12.65 12.68
N ARG A 99 3.69 13.46 11.62
CA ARG A 99 2.84 13.47 10.44
C ARG A 99 2.81 12.12 9.73
N ILE A 100 3.96 11.46 9.58
CA ILE A 100 4.03 10.10 9.01
C ILE A 100 3.21 9.14 9.86
N LYS A 101 3.43 9.11 11.18
CA LYS A 101 2.66 8.24 12.09
C LYS A 101 1.16 8.55 12.07
N SER A 102 0.79 9.83 12.01
CA SER A 102 -0.61 10.27 11.90
C SER A 102 -1.20 9.85 10.56
N LEU A 103 -0.47 9.96 9.46
CA LEU A 103 -0.91 9.51 8.14
C LEU A 103 -1.01 7.99 8.07
N GLU A 104 -0.08 7.26 8.68
CA GLU A 104 -0.12 5.80 8.83
C GLU A 104 -1.35 5.38 9.65
N ALA A 105 -1.60 6.04 10.79
CA ALA A 105 -2.79 5.82 11.60
C ALA A 105 -4.07 6.16 10.83
N ASP A 106 -4.12 7.27 10.11
CA ASP A 106 -5.24 7.65 9.24
C ASP A 106 -5.43 6.65 8.09
N LEU A 107 -4.36 6.08 7.53
CA LEU A 107 -4.43 5.03 6.51
C LEU A 107 -4.92 3.70 7.09
N ILE A 108 -4.59 3.39 8.34
CA ILE A 108 -5.07 2.22 9.06
C ILE A 108 -6.55 2.39 9.44
N ASP A 109 -6.94 3.58 9.89
CA ASP A 109 -8.31 3.91 10.35
C ASP A 109 -9.27 4.15 9.17
N LYS A 110 -8.80 4.73 8.05
CA LYS A 110 -9.53 4.76 6.76
C LYS A 110 -9.40 3.46 5.97
N GLY A 111 -8.45 2.60 6.34
CA GLY A 111 -8.29 1.24 5.82
C GLY A 111 -9.30 0.25 6.40
N GLU A 112 -10.07 0.64 7.42
CA GLU A 112 -11.18 -0.14 7.97
C GLU A 112 -12.28 -0.44 6.93
N ASP A 113 -12.43 0.38 5.89
CA ASP A 113 -13.44 0.16 4.84
C ASP A 113 -13.05 -0.94 3.83
N PHE A 114 -11.79 -1.41 3.84
CA PHE A 114 -11.25 -2.37 2.87
C PHE A 114 -10.54 -3.55 3.54
N ARG A 115 -11.14 -4.11 4.60
CA ARG A 115 -10.70 -5.41 5.12
C ARG A 115 -11.20 -6.52 4.19
N PRO A 116 -10.32 -7.34 3.58
CA PRO A 116 -10.75 -8.54 2.88
C PRO A 116 -11.53 -9.44 3.87
N VAL A 117 -12.59 -10.07 3.37
CA VAL A 117 -13.43 -10.98 4.15
C VAL A 117 -12.54 -12.05 4.79
N SER A 118 -12.64 -12.23 6.11
CA SER A 118 -11.78 -13.21 6.78
C SER A 118 -12.10 -14.64 6.34
N GLU A 119 -11.12 -15.56 6.41
CA GLU A 119 -11.35 -16.98 6.15
C GLU A 119 -12.50 -17.56 7.00
N GLY A 120 -12.62 -17.14 8.26
CA GLY A 120 -13.72 -17.56 9.13
C GLY A 120 -15.07 -17.11 8.61
N THR A 121 -15.16 -15.89 8.09
CA THR A 121 -16.38 -15.35 7.48
C THR A 121 -16.72 -16.07 6.17
N LEU A 122 -15.73 -16.39 5.33
CA LEU A 122 -15.94 -17.18 4.11
C LEU A 122 -16.46 -18.58 4.43
N LYS A 123 -15.85 -19.25 5.43
CA LYS A 123 -16.30 -20.56 5.91
C LYS A 123 -17.75 -20.51 6.38
N GLU A 124 -18.10 -19.49 7.16
CA GLU A 124 -19.46 -19.34 7.69
C GLU A 124 -20.49 -19.09 6.59
N LYS A 125 -20.20 -18.17 5.67
CA LYS A 125 -21.08 -17.91 4.52
C LYS A 125 -21.27 -19.14 3.64
N TYR A 126 -20.21 -19.90 3.39
CA TYR A 126 -20.31 -21.13 2.62
C TYR A 126 -21.13 -22.21 3.36
N ARG A 127 -20.93 -22.38 4.68
CA ARG A 127 -21.76 -23.30 5.49
C ARG A 127 -23.24 -22.91 5.49
N GLN A 128 -23.53 -21.61 5.62
CA GLN A 128 -24.89 -21.10 5.55
C GLN A 128 -25.52 -21.38 4.18
N LEU A 129 -24.80 -21.09 3.09
CA LEU A 129 -25.27 -21.40 1.73
C LEU A 129 -25.51 -22.89 1.55
N ARG A 130 -24.58 -23.74 2.00
CA ARG A 130 -24.71 -25.20 1.94
C ARG A 130 -25.93 -25.67 2.72
N LEU A 131 -26.12 -25.22 3.95
CA LEU A 131 -27.29 -25.57 4.75
C LEU A 131 -28.60 -25.15 4.07
N LEU A 132 -28.65 -23.95 3.47
CA LEU A 132 -29.83 -23.50 2.74
C LEU A 132 -30.13 -24.38 1.52
N VAL A 133 -29.09 -24.76 0.75
CA VAL A 133 -29.25 -25.70 -0.36
C VAL A 133 -29.75 -27.05 0.16
N GLU A 134 -29.15 -27.59 1.22
CA GLU A 134 -29.55 -28.86 1.82
C GLU A 134 -31.01 -28.85 2.27
N THR A 135 -31.44 -27.84 3.04
CA THR A 135 -32.81 -27.75 3.56
C THR A 135 -33.83 -27.51 2.45
N THR A 136 -33.50 -26.69 1.44
CA THR A 136 -34.42 -26.38 0.34
C THR A 136 -34.60 -27.56 -0.61
N THR A 137 -33.59 -28.42 -0.74
CA THR A 137 -33.61 -29.58 -1.64
C THR A 137 -34.10 -30.87 -0.96
N GLU A 138 -34.49 -30.82 0.32
CA GLU A 138 -35.09 -31.97 0.99
C GLU A 138 -36.50 -32.29 0.42
N PRO A 139 -36.74 -33.51 -0.08
CA PRO A 139 -38.03 -33.89 -0.67
C PRO A 139 -39.23 -33.69 0.25
N PHE A 140 -39.03 -33.82 1.57
CA PHE A 140 -40.06 -33.56 2.57
C PHE A 140 -40.51 -32.09 2.57
N ASN A 141 -39.55 -31.15 2.53
CA ASN A 141 -39.85 -29.71 2.52
C ASN A 141 -40.49 -29.27 1.19
N LEU A 142 -40.17 -29.98 0.11
CA LEU A 142 -40.77 -29.77 -1.21
C LEU A 142 -42.15 -30.42 -1.37
N GLY A 143 -42.63 -31.20 -0.39
CA GLY A 143 -43.91 -31.90 -0.47
C GLY A 143 -43.97 -33.00 -1.53
N ILE A 144 -42.82 -33.49 -2.00
CA ILE A 144 -42.73 -34.47 -3.09
C ILE A 144 -43.05 -35.86 -2.55
N LYS A 145 -44.19 -36.41 -2.96
CA LYS A 145 -44.60 -37.80 -2.64
C LYS A 145 -44.18 -38.80 -3.72
N SER A 146 -44.07 -38.34 -4.97
CA SER A 146 -43.68 -39.13 -6.14
C SER A 146 -43.33 -38.18 -7.28
N TYR A 147 -42.36 -38.57 -8.10
CA TYR A 147 -42.02 -37.90 -9.37
C TYR A 147 -42.14 -38.90 -10.51
N THR A 148 -42.63 -38.44 -11.66
CA THR A 148 -43.04 -39.29 -12.80
C THR A 148 -41.95 -39.46 -13.86
N SER A 149 -41.09 -38.46 -14.07
CA SER A 149 -39.83 -38.57 -14.82
C SER A 149 -39.03 -37.27 -14.67
N LEU A 150 -37.74 -37.37 -14.37
CA LEU A 150 -36.84 -36.21 -14.25
C LEU A 150 -36.16 -35.83 -15.57
N GLY A 151 -36.31 -36.65 -16.61
CA GLY A 151 -35.80 -36.36 -17.95
C GLY A 151 -34.32 -35.98 -17.95
N ASP A 152 -34.03 -34.78 -18.43
CA ASP A 152 -32.70 -34.16 -18.52
C ASP A 152 -32.08 -33.78 -17.17
N LEU A 153 -32.85 -33.78 -16.07
CA LEU A 153 -32.32 -33.50 -14.72
C LEU A 153 -31.56 -34.70 -14.13
N ASP A 154 -31.78 -35.91 -14.64
CA ASP A 154 -31.02 -37.10 -14.24
C ASP A 154 -30.37 -37.79 -15.45
N PRO A 155 -29.40 -37.12 -16.12
CA PRO A 155 -28.82 -37.62 -17.37
C PRO A 155 -28.01 -38.90 -17.17
N THR A 156 -27.57 -39.18 -15.94
CA THR A 156 -26.84 -40.40 -15.64
C THR A 156 -27.77 -41.53 -15.23
N GLU A 157 -29.05 -41.31 -14.98
CA GLU A 157 -29.97 -42.29 -14.35
C GLU A 157 -29.57 -42.66 -12.90
N PHE A 158 -29.06 -41.70 -12.15
CA PHE A 158 -28.67 -41.84 -10.73
C PHE A 158 -29.80 -42.41 -9.89
N LEU A 159 -31.03 -41.91 -10.01
CA LEU A 159 -32.15 -42.39 -9.18
C LEU A 159 -32.67 -43.77 -9.59
N VAL A 160 -32.38 -44.20 -10.83
CA VAL A 160 -32.65 -45.56 -11.28
C VAL A 160 -31.68 -46.54 -10.59
N ARG A 161 -30.41 -46.14 -10.43
CA ARG A 161 -29.38 -46.96 -9.76
C ARG A 161 -29.52 -46.97 -8.24
N GLU A 162 -29.53 -45.79 -7.63
CA GLU A 162 -29.40 -45.63 -6.17
C GLU A 162 -30.74 -45.54 -5.44
N GLY A 163 -31.83 -45.41 -6.20
CA GLY A 163 -33.19 -45.43 -5.68
C GLY A 163 -33.81 -44.04 -5.45
N LYS A 164 -35.14 -44.01 -5.45
CA LYS A 164 -35.92 -42.76 -5.42
C LYS A 164 -35.77 -41.95 -4.13
N ASN A 165 -35.38 -42.60 -3.03
CA ASN A 165 -35.11 -41.98 -1.74
C ASN A 165 -33.87 -41.09 -1.75
N GLN A 166 -33.02 -41.18 -2.78
CA GLN A 166 -31.82 -40.38 -2.93
C GLN A 166 -32.02 -39.08 -3.73
N LEU A 167 -33.29 -38.72 -4.01
CA LEU A 167 -33.64 -37.48 -4.73
C LEU A 167 -32.98 -36.23 -4.14
N ARG A 168 -32.84 -36.14 -2.81
CA ARG A 168 -32.17 -35.02 -2.14
C ARG A 168 -30.75 -34.78 -2.67
N PHE A 169 -29.97 -35.83 -2.91
CA PHE A 169 -28.59 -35.71 -3.35
C PHE A 169 -28.49 -35.28 -4.81
N LEU A 170 -29.39 -35.78 -5.66
CA LEU A 170 -29.52 -35.31 -7.04
C LEU A 170 -29.86 -33.81 -7.09
N LEU A 171 -30.86 -33.37 -6.31
CA LEU A 171 -31.26 -31.97 -6.28
C LEU A 171 -30.15 -31.06 -5.75
N ARG A 172 -29.43 -31.47 -4.69
CA ARG A 172 -28.24 -30.75 -4.19
C ARG A 172 -27.18 -30.60 -5.29
N SER A 173 -26.87 -31.69 -6.00
CA SER A 173 -25.91 -31.68 -7.11
C SER A 173 -26.31 -30.72 -8.23
N ILE A 174 -27.58 -30.74 -8.64
CA ILE A 174 -28.10 -29.82 -9.67
C ILE A 174 -28.02 -28.37 -9.19
N PHE A 175 -28.43 -28.10 -7.94
CA PHE A 175 -28.37 -26.76 -7.36
C PHE A 175 -26.94 -26.23 -7.38
N TRP A 176 -25.98 -27.01 -6.88
CA TRP A 176 -24.58 -26.60 -6.88
C TRP A 176 -24.03 -26.40 -8.28
N THR A 177 -24.36 -27.28 -9.24
CA THR A 177 -23.98 -27.10 -10.65
C THR A 177 -24.49 -25.77 -11.20
N ARG A 178 -25.77 -25.43 -10.98
CA ARG A 178 -26.35 -24.15 -11.43
C ARG A 178 -25.73 -22.94 -10.73
N LEU A 179 -25.46 -23.04 -9.43
CA LEU A 179 -24.79 -21.97 -8.68
C LEU A 179 -23.36 -21.76 -9.18
N ILE A 180 -22.61 -22.83 -9.45
CA ILE A 180 -21.24 -22.76 -9.97
C ILE A 180 -21.24 -22.18 -11.37
N GLU A 181 -22.08 -22.68 -12.28
CA GLU A 181 -22.23 -22.14 -13.64
C GLU A 181 -22.65 -20.65 -13.63
N GLY A 182 -23.54 -20.29 -12.70
CA GLY A 182 -24.11 -18.95 -12.60
C GLY A 182 -23.18 -17.90 -11.98
N PHE A 183 -22.46 -18.24 -10.91
CA PHE A 183 -21.70 -17.26 -10.12
C PHE A 183 -20.20 -17.55 -10.01
N PHE A 184 -19.76 -18.76 -10.36
CA PHE A 184 -18.38 -19.20 -10.18
C PHE A 184 -17.76 -19.76 -11.47
N SER A 185 -18.40 -19.53 -12.62
CA SER A 185 -17.96 -20.03 -13.94
C SER A 185 -16.70 -19.36 -14.48
N SER A 186 -16.31 -18.23 -13.90
CA SER A 186 -15.03 -17.58 -14.21
C SER A 186 -14.16 -17.45 -12.96
N PRO A 187 -12.84 -17.65 -13.09
CA PRO A 187 -11.94 -17.71 -11.95
C PRO A 187 -11.85 -16.37 -11.21
N TYR A 188 -11.29 -16.41 -10.00
CA TYR A 188 -10.99 -15.24 -9.17
C TYR A 188 -12.17 -14.30 -8.91
N GLY A 189 -13.38 -14.86 -8.93
CA GLY A 189 -14.64 -14.18 -8.63
C GLY A 189 -15.21 -13.31 -9.76
N PHE A 190 -14.61 -13.35 -10.96
CA PHE A 190 -15.21 -12.72 -12.15
C PHE A 190 -16.56 -13.33 -12.53
N GLY A 191 -16.80 -14.58 -12.16
CA GLY A 191 -18.09 -15.27 -12.35
C GLY A 191 -19.26 -14.63 -11.61
N ALA A 192 -19.02 -13.75 -10.61
CA ALA A 192 -20.09 -13.11 -9.85
C ALA A 192 -21.08 -12.32 -10.73
N PHE A 193 -20.65 -11.90 -11.93
CA PHE A 193 -21.46 -11.17 -12.90
C PHE A 193 -22.05 -12.06 -14.01
N GLY A 194 -21.95 -13.38 -13.87
CA GLY A 194 -22.48 -14.35 -14.80
C GLY A 194 -21.56 -14.67 -15.97
N PRO A 195 -21.84 -15.79 -16.67
CA PRO A 195 -21.14 -16.14 -17.91
C PRO A 195 -21.48 -15.11 -19.00
N GLY A 196 -20.45 -14.46 -19.56
CA GLY A 196 -20.59 -13.53 -20.69
C GLY A 196 -20.14 -12.08 -20.41
N GLU A 197 -21.05 -11.13 -20.62
CA GLU A 197 -20.72 -9.69 -20.69
C GLU A 197 -20.21 -9.10 -19.37
N GLY A 198 -20.68 -9.61 -18.23
CA GLY A 198 -20.36 -9.05 -16.91
C GLY A 198 -18.91 -9.21 -16.50
N GLY A 199 -18.37 -10.44 -16.55
CA GLY A 199 -16.95 -10.69 -16.30
C GLY A 199 -16.06 -9.94 -17.30
N SER A 200 -16.46 -9.92 -18.58
CA SER A 200 -15.75 -9.19 -19.64
C SER A 200 -15.71 -7.69 -19.40
N MET A 201 -16.77 -7.08 -18.84
CA MET A 201 -16.80 -5.66 -18.52
C MET A 201 -15.73 -5.28 -17.49
N VAL A 202 -15.61 -6.07 -16.42
CA VAL A 202 -14.61 -5.84 -15.36
C VAL A 202 -13.21 -6.19 -15.85
N PHE A 203 -13.06 -7.23 -16.67
CA PHE A 203 -11.78 -7.57 -17.29
C PHE A 203 -11.30 -6.48 -18.25
N ASN A 204 -12.20 -5.90 -19.06
CA ASN A 204 -11.87 -4.75 -19.91
C ASN A 204 -11.42 -3.52 -19.11
N LEU A 205 -11.93 -3.34 -17.89
CA LEU A 205 -11.45 -2.30 -16.97
C LEU A 205 -10.00 -2.55 -16.55
N TYR A 206 -9.64 -3.82 -16.28
CA TYR A 206 -8.27 -4.22 -16.01
C TYR A 206 -7.36 -3.92 -17.21
N CYS A 207 -7.75 -4.33 -18.41
CA CYS A 207 -6.96 -4.09 -19.63
C CYS A 207 -6.75 -2.59 -19.89
N THR A 208 -7.79 -1.79 -19.67
CA THR A 208 -7.71 -0.32 -19.82
C THR A 208 -6.73 0.26 -18.80
N TRP A 209 -6.81 -0.19 -17.54
CA TRP A 209 -5.88 0.23 -16.51
C TRP A 209 -4.44 -0.19 -16.83
N GLN A 210 -4.21 -1.41 -17.30
CA GLN A 210 -2.88 -1.90 -17.64
C GLN A 210 -2.23 -1.07 -18.75
N ARG A 211 -3.00 -0.70 -19.80
CA ARG A 211 -2.54 0.18 -20.89
C ARG A 211 -2.14 1.58 -20.43
N LEU A 212 -2.66 2.07 -19.30
CA LEU A 212 -2.25 3.37 -18.76
C LEU A 212 -0.85 3.36 -18.16
N PHE A 213 -0.37 2.18 -17.72
CA PHE A 213 0.93 2.02 -17.05
C PHE A 213 1.97 1.32 -17.89
N ASP A 214 1.56 0.64 -18.96
CA ASP A 214 2.44 -0.05 -19.91
C ASP A 214 2.02 0.32 -21.35
N ALA A 215 2.74 1.30 -21.91
CA ALA A 215 2.47 1.83 -23.26
C ALA A 215 2.78 0.81 -24.37
N ASP A 216 3.61 -0.19 -24.07
CA ASP A 216 3.98 -1.28 -24.98
C ASP A 216 3.11 -2.53 -24.78
N PHE A 217 2.08 -2.46 -23.91
CA PHE A 217 1.15 -3.57 -23.70
C PHE A 217 0.24 -3.76 -24.93
N THR A 218 0.74 -4.54 -25.91
CA THR A 218 0.03 -5.00 -27.09
C THR A 218 -0.73 -6.31 -26.83
N GLY A 219 -1.17 -6.55 -25.59
CA GLY A 219 -1.69 -7.85 -25.12
C GLY A 219 -2.95 -8.39 -25.82
N PHE A 220 -3.43 -7.72 -26.87
CA PHE A 220 -4.41 -8.25 -27.82
C PHE A 220 -3.96 -7.91 -29.24
N GLY A 221 -4.03 -8.90 -30.13
CA GLY A 221 -3.80 -8.70 -31.56
C GLY A 221 -4.74 -7.66 -32.18
N PRO A 222 -4.50 -7.27 -33.44
CA PRO A 222 -5.24 -6.19 -34.12
C PRO A 222 -6.77 -6.42 -34.27
N ASP A 223 -7.30 -7.58 -33.89
CA ASP A 223 -8.69 -8.00 -34.15
C ASP A 223 -9.69 -7.74 -33.01
N GLY A 224 -9.34 -6.93 -32.00
CA GLY A 224 -10.29 -6.45 -30.99
C GLY A 224 -10.39 -7.32 -29.73
N PRO A 225 -11.32 -7.00 -28.80
CA PRO A 225 -11.44 -7.70 -27.53
C PRO A 225 -11.82 -9.16 -27.78
N GLU A 226 -10.95 -10.08 -27.39
CA GLU A 226 -11.21 -11.52 -27.45
C GLU A 226 -12.51 -11.84 -26.72
N THR A 227 -13.23 -12.82 -27.27
CA THR A 227 -14.45 -13.36 -26.69
C THR A 227 -14.25 -13.74 -25.21
N PRO A 228 -15.31 -13.68 -24.37
CA PRO A 228 -15.25 -13.96 -22.92
C PRO A 228 -14.54 -15.27 -22.52
N GLU A 229 -14.47 -16.23 -23.44
CA GLU A 229 -13.92 -17.58 -23.27
C GLU A 229 -12.39 -17.63 -23.32
N ASN A 230 -11.70 -16.57 -23.78
CA ASN A 230 -10.24 -16.51 -23.93
C ASN A 230 -9.56 -15.47 -23.04
N HIS A 231 -10.22 -14.96 -22.00
CA HIS A 231 -9.56 -14.06 -21.06
C HIS A 231 -8.46 -14.81 -20.30
N ASP A 232 -7.19 -14.50 -20.61
CA ASP A 232 -6.06 -15.06 -19.88
C ASP A 232 -5.98 -14.44 -18.47
N PHE A 233 -6.64 -15.11 -17.52
CA PHE A 233 -6.61 -14.73 -16.11
C PHE A 233 -5.25 -15.04 -15.44
N GLU A 234 -4.24 -15.57 -16.16
CA GLU A 234 -2.88 -15.81 -15.65
C GLU A 234 -2.23 -14.55 -15.07
N ALA A 235 -2.60 -13.37 -15.59
CA ALA A 235 -2.12 -12.10 -15.02
C ALA A 235 -2.43 -12.00 -13.52
N PHE A 236 -3.64 -12.38 -13.10
CA PHE A 236 -4.02 -12.39 -11.68
C PHE A 236 -3.41 -13.55 -10.90
N TYR A 237 -2.97 -14.61 -11.60
CA TYR A 237 -2.30 -15.74 -10.98
C TYR A 237 -0.85 -15.41 -10.61
N ARG A 238 -0.09 -14.81 -11.53
CA ARG A 238 1.38 -14.63 -11.38
C ARG A 238 1.77 -13.25 -10.88
N ASN A 239 0.95 -12.23 -11.11
CA ASN A 239 1.31 -10.85 -10.83
C ASN A 239 0.58 -10.32 -9.59
N ARG A 240 1.35 -10.07 -8.52
CA ARG A 240 0.85 -9.49 -7.26
C ARG A 240 0.16 -8.14 -7.46
N PHE A 241 0.65 -7.32 -8.39
CA PHE A 241 0.08 -6.01 -8.67
C PHE A 241 -1.28 -6.13 -9.37
N ALA A 242 -1.40 -7.04 -10.35
CA ALA A 242 -2.67 -7.34 -11.00
C ALA A 242 -3.69 -7.93 -10.02
N ASN A 243 -3.26 -8.86 -9.15
CA ASN A 243 -4.14 -9.41 -8.12
C ASN A 243 -4.56 -8.37 -7.07
N GLY A 244 -3.65 -7.45 -6.70
CA GLY A 244 -3.97 -6.31 -5.83
C GLY A 244 -4.99 -5.38 -6.46
N TRP A 245 -4.85 -5.08 -7.76
CA TRP A 245 -5.84 -4.32 -8.52
C TRP A 245 -7.20 -5.02 -8.53
N ARG A 246 -7.24 -6.33 -8.79
CA ARG A 246 -8.47 -7.13 -8.80
C ARG A 246 -9.18 -7.00 -7.45
N SER A 247 -8.49 -7.36 -6.36
CA SER A 247 -9.05 -7.33 -5.01
C SER A 247 -9.59 -5.93 -4.66
N ALA A 248 -8.84 -4.86 -4.90
CA ALA A 248 -9.28 -3.50 -4.61
C ALA A 248 -10.49 -3.05 -5.46
N THR A 249 -10.51 -3.42 -6.74
CA THR A 249 -11.60 -3.11 -7.66
C THR A 249 -12.88 -3.82 -7.23
N PHE A 250 -12.79 -5.11 -6.91
CA PHE A 250 -13.94 -5.88 -6.45
C PHE A 250 -14.43 -5.46 -5.07
N GLN A 251 -13.55 -5.08 -4.14
CA GLN A 251 -13.99 -4.47 -2.88
C GLN A 251 -14.78 -3.18 -3.10
N SER A 252 -14.35 -2.35 -4.06
CA SER A 252 -15.06 -1.12 -4.44
C SER A 252 -16.43 -1.43 -5.07
N ILE A 253 -16.50 -2.46 -5.92
CA ILE A 253 -17.77 -2.92 -6.51
C ILE A 253 -18.70 -3.46 -5.42
N VAL A 254 -18.21 -4.34 -4.53
CA VAL A 254 -18.98 -4.91 -3.42
C VAL A 254 -19.53 -3.81 -2.51
N ALA A 255 -18.72 -2.81 -2.15
CA ALA A 255 -19.17 -1.68 -1.35
C ALA A 255 -20.25 -0.84 -2.04
N ALA A 256 -20.24 -0.77 -3.38
CA ALA A 256 -21.29 -0.11 -4.15
C ALA A 256 -22.56 -0.95 -4.27
N LEU A 257 -22.43 -2.28 -4.39
CA LEU A 257 -23.56 -3.22 -4.48
C LEU A 257 -24.27 -3.42 -3.14
N ARG A 258 -23.52 -3.34 -2.01
CA ARG A 258 -24.04 -3.54 -0.65
C ARG A 258 -23.95 -2.24 0.15
N PRO A 259 -24.84 -1.25 -0.09
CA PRO A 259 -24.86 -0.05 0.72
C PRO A 259 -25.16 -0.41 2.18
N ARG A 260 -24.21 -0.12 3.06
CA ARG A 260 -24.23 -0.43 4.50
C ARG A 260 -25.56 -0.02 5.14
N GLU A 261 -26.37 -1.01 5.54
CA GLU A 261 -27.59 -0.77 6.31
C GLU A 261 -27.23 -0.05 7.60
N GLY A 262 -27.72 1.18 7.76
CA GLY A 262 -27.41 2.04 8.91
C GLY A 262 -26.57 3.28 8.61
N SER A 263 -26.00 3.43 7.40
CA SER A 263 -25.37 4.69 7.01
C SER A 263 -26.44 5.70 6.59
N ARG A 264 -27.16 6.24 7.58
CA ARG A 264 -27.89 7.52 7.41
C ARG A 264 -26.91 8.50 6.82
N ALA A 265 -27.19 8.94 5.60
CA ALA A 265 -26.41 9.90 4.86
C ALA A 265 -25.89 11.03 5.76
N ARG A 266 -24.63 10.94 6.19
CA ARG A 266 -23.88 12.10 6.65
C ARG A 266 -23.67 12.94 5.42
N LYS A 267 -24.65 13.82 5.20
CA LYS A 267 -24.63 14.95 4.28
C LYS A 267 -23.57 15.93 4.77
N ARG A 268 -22.28 15.58 4.64
CA ARG A 268 -21.16 16.50 4.82
C ARG A 268 -20.12 16.17 3.76
N GLY A 269 -19.89 17.16 2.90
CA GLY A 269 -19.09 17.06 1.70
C GLY A 269 -17.68 16.55 1.97
N SER A 270 -17.46 15.28 1.64
CA SER A 270 -16.14 14.79 1.24
C SER A 270 -16.32 14.16 -0.14
N ALA A 271 -16.23 15.01 -1.14
CA ALA A 271 -16.07 14.61 -2.53
C ALA A 271 -14.64 14.08 -2.71
N SER A 272 -14.39 12.86 -2.24
CA SER A 272 -13.29 12.03 -2.74
C SER A 272 -13.66 10.54 -2.72
N ARG A 273 -14.94 10.21 -2.99
CA ARG A 273 -15.22 8.91 -3.60
C ARG A 273 -14.66 8.99 -5.01
N GLY A 274 -13.58 8.24 -5.28
CA GLY A 274 -13.07 8.04 -6.62
C GLY A 274 -14.22 7.64 -7.52
N SER A 275 -14.72 8.61 -8.28
CA SER A 275 -15.88 8.46 -9.13
C SER A 275 -15.46 7.66 -10.35
N LEU A 276 -15.37 6.34 -10.21
CA LEU A 276 -15.73 5.44 -11.29
C LEU A 276 -17.09 5.95 -11.80
N SER A 277 -17.09 6.49 -13.02
CA SER A 277 -18.23 7.16 -13.65
C SER A 277 -19.55 6.52 -13.23
N SER A 278 -20.48 7.31 -12.70
CA SER A 278 -21.78 6.86 -12.20
C SER A 278 -22.59 6.03 -13.22
N ASN A 279 -22.21 6.03 -14.49
CA ASN A 279 -22.78 5.18 -15.55
C ASN A 279 -22.17 3.78 -15.60
N GLY A 280 -20.86 3.62 -15.36
CA GLY A 280 -20.17 2.33 -15.39
C GLY A 280 -20.55 1.42 -14.22
N LEU A 281 -20.59 1.97 -13.00
CA LEU A 281 -21.06 1.24 -11.81
C LEU A 281 -22.54 0.83 -11.93
N ARG A 282 -23.39 1.68 -12.53
CA ARG A 282 -24.78 1.31 -12.84
C ARG A 282 -24.87 0.15 -13.82
N GLY A 283 -23.97 0.11 -14.82
CA GLY A 283 -23.85 -1.01 -15.76
C GLY A 283 -23.53 -2.31 -15.04
N ILE A 284 -22.46 -2.31 -14.22
CA ILE A 284 -22.05 -3.49 -13.44
C ILE A 284 -23.15 -3.95 -12.48
N ALA A 285 -23.82 -3.03 -11.78
CA ALA A 285 -24.93 -3.36 -10.90
C ALA A 285 -26.13 -3.97 -11.64
N LYS A 286 -26.45 -3.47 -12.84
CA LYS A 286 -27.51 -4.03 -13.68
C LYS A 286 -27.17 -5.45 -14.13
N VAL A 287 -25.92 -5.70 -14.55
CA VAL A 287 -25.49 -7.04 -14.98
C VAL A 287 -25.48 -8.01 -13.79
N TYR A 288 -25.00 -7.57 -12.63
CA TYR A 288 -25.05 -8.34 -11.39
C TYR A 288 -26.49 -8.75 -11.04
N ALA A 289 -27.42 -7.79 -11.00
CA ALA A 289 -28.83 -8.06 -10.69
C ALA A 289 -29.50 -8.96 -11.73
N ALA A 290 -29.20 -8.79 -13.02
CA ALA A 290 -29.73 -9.64 -14.08
C ALA A 290 -29.23 -11.09 -13.95
N ASN A 291 -27.97 -11.29 -13.58
CA ASN A 291 -27.43 -12.63 -13.33
C ASN A 291 -28.07 -13.28 -12.10
N VAL A 292 -28.27 -12.52 -11.02
CA VAL A 292 -29.00 -12.98 -9.82
C VAL A 292 -30.40 -13.47 -10.20
N GLU A 293 -31.18 -12.69 -10.94
CA GLU A 293 -32.52 -13.11 -11.35
C GLU A 293 -32.51 -14.29 -12.33
N LYS A 294 -31.51 -14.38 -13.21
CA LYS A 294 -31.34 -15.52 -14.12
C LYS A 294 -31.13 -16.82 -13.34
N VAL A 295 -30.15 -16.86 -12.44
CA VAL A 295 -29.85 -18.06 -11.65
C VAL A 295 -31.03 -18.43 -10.75
N ARG A 296 -31.73 -17.45 -10.20
CA ARG A 296 -32.98 -17.66 -9.45
C ARG A 296 -34.06 -18.33 -10.30
N ALA A 297 -34.31 -17.82 -11.51
CA ALA A 297 -35.28 -18.40 -12.43
C ALA A 297 -34.90 -19.84 -12.81
N ASP A 298 -33.61 -20.10 -13.09
CA ASP A 298 -33.11 -21.43 -13.45
C ASP A 298 -33.33 -22.44 -12.30
N LEU A 299 -33.07 -22.06 -11.04
CA LEU A 299 -33.31 -22.92 -9.87
C LEU A 299 -34.80 -23.17 -9.63
N LEU A 300 -35.65 -22.15 -9.80
CA LEU A 300 -37.09 -22.30 -9.69
C LEU A 300 -37.66 -23.19 -10.80
N GLU A 301 -37.10 -23.14 -12.01
CA GLU A 301 -37.49 -24.03 -13.10
C GLU A 301 -37.20 -25.50 -12.74
N VAL A 302 -36.00 -25.78 -12.20
CA VAL A 302 -35.62 -27.11 -11.72
C VAL A 302 -36.63 -27.61 -10.67
N LEU A 303 -36.93 -26.80 -9.65
CA LEU A 303 -37.90 -27.18 -8.62
C LEU A 303 -39.31 -27.33 -9.19
N GLY A 304 -39.72 -26.46 -10.11
CA GLY A 304 -41.01 -26.55 -10.79
C GLY A 304 -41.19 -27.87 -11.52
N ARG A 305 -40.15 -28.39 -12.19
CA ARG A 305 -40.19 -29.71 -12.83
C ARG A 305 -40.36 -30.84 -11.81
N VAL A 306 -39.73 -30.74 -10.65
CA VAL A 306 -39.76 -31.77 -9.60
C VAL A 306 -41.07 -31.74 -8.80
N CYS A 307 -41.61 -30.54 -8.54
CA CYS A 307 -42.83 -30.30 -7.78
C CYS A 307 -44.12 -30.31 -8.64
N ASN A 308 -44.06 -30.78 -9.89
CA ASN A 308 -45.19 -30.79 -10.84
C ASN A 308 -45.81 -29.39 -11.10
N GLY A 309 -44.97 -28.37 -11.16
CA GLY A 309 -45.31 -27.01 -11.59
C GLY A 309 -45.69 -26.04 -10.48
N ALA A 310 -45.82 -26.48 -9.22
CA ALA A 310 -46.15 -25.61 -8.09
C ALA A 310 -45.02 -25.59 -7.05
N VAL A 311 -44.26 -24.49 -7.03
CA VAL A 311 -43.28 -24.20 -5.98
C VAL A 311 -43.98 -23.30 -4.95
N GLY A 312 -43.90 -23.64 -3.66
CA GLY A 312 -44.52 -22.83 -2.61
C GLY A 312 -43.73 -21.56 -2.28
N ASP A 313 -44.42 -20.51 -1.85
CA ASP A 313 -43.84 -19.18 -1.54
C ASP A 313 -42.62 -19.24 -0.59
N GLU A 314 -42.64 -20.15 0.39
CA GLU A 314 -41.52 -20.35 1.32
C GLU A 314 -40.27 -20.89 0.62
N ILE A 315 -40.45 -21.83 -0.31
CA ILE A 315 -39.37 -22.39 -1.12
C ILE A 315 -38.85 -21.33 -2.09
N GLU A 316 -39.73 -20.52 -2.67
CA GLU A 316 -39.30 -19.39 -3.52
C GLU A 316 -38.46 -18.37 -2.76
N ALA A 317 -38.84 -18.06 -1.52
CA ALA A 317 -38.08 -17.18 -0.64
C ALA A 317 -36.72 -17.80 -0.27
N ASN A 318 -36.67 -19.10 0.02
CA ASN A 318 -35.42 -19.81 0.27
C ASN A 318 -34.50 -19.81 -0.96
N VAL A 319 -35.04 -20.02 -2.17
CA VAL A 319 -34.25 -19.92 -3.41
C VAL A 319 -33.71 -18.50 -3.61
N ALA A 320 -34.51 -17.47 -3.35
CA ALA A 320 -34.04 -16.10 -3.40
C ALA A 320 -32.87 -15.85 -2.42
N GLU A 321 -32.95 -16.41 -1.21
CA GLU A 321 -31.89 -16.31 -0.20
C GLU A 321 -30.64 -17.11 -0.57
N ILE A 322 -30.79 -18.31 -1.16
CA ILE A 322 -29.67 -19.11 -1.70
C ILE A 322 -28.92 -18.30 -2.75
N VAL A 323 -29.63 -17.72 -3.72
CA VAL A 323 -29.03 -16.96 -4.82
C VAL A 323 -28.37 -15.69 -4.28
N ARG A 324 -29.00 -15.00 -3.32
CA ARG A 324 -28.39 -13.86 -2.64
C ARG A 324 -27.08 -14.27 -1.97
N CYS A 325 -27.09 -15.32 -1.13
CA CYS A 325 -25.89 -15.81 -0.44
C CYS A 325 -24.78 -16.24 -1.41
N ALA A 326 -25.12 -16.96 -2.49
CA ALA A 326 -24.18 -17.40 -3.51
C ALA A 326 -23.55 -16.23 -4.27
N SER A 327 -24.37 -15.27 -4.72
CA SER A 327 -23.90 -14.06 -5.40
C SER A 327 -22.98 -13.24 -4.50
N GLU A 328 -23.31 -13.17 -3.21
CA GLU A 328 -22.48 -12.45 -2.24
C GLU A 328 -21.15 -13.15 -1.98
N LEU A 329 -21.18 -14.47 -1.84
CA LEU A 329 -19.98 -15.28 -1.66
C LEU A 329 -19.05 -15.16 -2.88
N ALA A 330 -19.60 -15.20 -4.10
CA ALA A 330 -18.83 -15.01 -5.32
C ALA A 330 -18.15 -13.64 -5.39
N ALA A 331 -18.87 -12.57 -5.02
CA ALA A 331 -18.30 -11.24 -4.96
C ALA A 331 -17.22 -11.11 -3.86
N ASP A 332 -17.37 -11.83 -2.75
CA ASP A 332 -16.37 -11.88 -1.68
C ASP A 332 -15.10 -12.64 -2.13
N PHE A 333 -15.22 -13.72 -2.92
CA PHE A 333 -14.06 -14.39 -3.54
C PHE A 333 -13.26 -13.43 -4.40
N ALA A 334 -13.97 -12.58 -5.14
CA ALA A 334 -13.39 -11.58 -6.00
C ALA A 334 -12.69 -10.45 -5.23
N ALA A 335 -13.25 -10.06 -4.09
CA ALA A 335 -12.70 -9.04 -3.20
C ALA A 335 -11.53 -9.54 -2.34
N HIS A 336 -11.40 -10.85 -2.14
CA HIS A 336 -10.37 -11.44 -1.30
C HIS A 336 -8.96 -11.30 -1.90
N GLN A 337 -7.92 -11.06 -1.09
CA GLN A 337 -6.55 -10.91 -1.59
C GLN A 337 -5.91 -12.25 -1.98
N ALA A 338 -6.05 -13.27 -1.14
CA ALA A 338 -5.76 -14.64 -1.57
C ALA A 338 -6.81 -15.12 -2.57
N LYS A 339 -6.46 -16.10 -3.41
CA LYS A 339 -7.35 -16.61 -4.44
C LYS A 339 -8.30 -17.61 -3.79
N VAL A 340 -9.57 -17.28 -3.71
CA VAL A 340 -10.61 -18.18 -3.18
C VAL A 340 -11.36 -18.78 -4.34
N CYS A 341 -11.56 -20.09 -4.33
CA CYS A 341 -12.27 -20.81 -5.39
C CYS A 341 -12.93 -22.07 -4.85
N PHE A 342 -13.87 -22.59 -5.63
CA PHE A 342 -14.30 -23.97 -5.46
C PHE A 342 -13.30 -24.92 -6.11
N GLY A 343 -13.15 -26.10 -5.51
CA GLY A 343 -12.46 -27.22 -6.14
C GLY A 343 -13.22 -27.69 -7.38
N GLN A 344 -12.53 -28.40 -8.26
CA GLN A 344 -13.18 -29.04 -9.39
C GLN A 344 -14.19 -30.07 -8.88
N MET A 345 -15.44 -29.96 -9.34
CA MET A 345 -16.46 -30.96 -9.03
C MET A 345 -16.10 -32.27 -9.75
N PRO A 346 -15.94 -33.39 -9.02
CA PRO A 346 -15.62 -34.66 -9.65
C PRO A 346 -16.78 -35.16 -10.49
N MET A 347 -16.47 -35.84 -11.58
CA MET A 347 -17.44 -36.47 -12.46
C MET A 347 -17.71 -37.91 -12.03
N ARG A 348 -18.82 -38.47 -12.50
CA ARG A 348 -19.15 -39.88 -12.29
C ARG A 348 -18.04 -40.78 -12.84
N GLY A 349 -17.59 -41.72 -12.02
CA GLY A 349 -16.51 -42.65 -12.33
C GLY A 349 -15.12 -42.15 -11.93
N ASP A 350 -14.99 -40.88 -11.51
CA ASP A 350 -13.73 -40.37 -10.97
C ASP A 350 -13.40 -41.07 -9.64
N SER A 351 -12.11 -41.26 -9.39
CA SER A 351 -11.62 -41.80 -8.13
C SER A 351 -11.13 -40.68 -7.23
N VAL A 352 -11.77 -40.49 -6.08
CA VAL A 352 -11.42 -39.44 -5.11
C VAL A 352 -11.01 -40.04 -3.78
N THR A 353 -10.04 -39.42 -3.10
CA THR A 353 -9.61 -39.85 -1.77
C THR A 353 -10.41 -39.11 -0.71
N ILE A 354 -11.15 -39.86 0.12
CA ILE A 354 -11.92 -39.30 1.23
C ILE A 354 -11.00 -38.75 2.33
N GLY A 355 -11.30 -37.53 2.79
CA GLY A 355 -10.72 -36.92 3.99
C GLY A 355 -10.28 -35.46 3.79
N ALA A 356 -9.39 -35.19 2.83
CA ALA A 356 -8.80 -33.84 2.70
C ALA A 356 -9.69 -32.88 1.90
N GLU A 357 -10.11 -33.30 0.70
CA GLU A 357 -10.85 -32.44 -0.23
C GLU A 357 -12.32 -32.83 -0.30
N PHE A 358 -12.65 -34.11 -0.10
CA PHE A 358 -14.00 -34.62 -0.21
C PHE A 358 -14.32 -35.54 0.97
N VAL A 359 -15.59 -35.56 1.36
CA VAL A 359 -16.17 -36.51 2.30
C VAL A 359 -17.35 -37.22 1.67
N ASP A 360 -17.67 -38.41 2.18
CA ASP A 360 -18.87 -39.13 1.77
C ASP A 360 -20.12 -38.46 2.38
N CYS A 361 -21.14 -38.19 1.58
CA CYS A 361 -22.36 -37.50 2.01
C CYS A 361 -23.30 -38.36 2.86
N GLU A 362 -23.15 -39.69 2.88
CA GLU A 362 -23.92 -40.62 3.73
C GLU A 362 -23.14 -40.99 5.00
N ASP A 363 -21.86 -41.35 4.86
CA ASP A 363 -21.04 -41.93 5.94
C ASP A 363 -20.06 -40.93 6.61
N GLY A 364 -19.90 -39.74 6.04
CA GLY A 364 -18.93 -38.73 6.51
C GLY A 364 -17.48 -39.21 6.42
N ASP A 365 -16.66 -38.80 7.39
CA ASP A 365 -15.24 -39.20 7.50
C ASP A 365 -15.02 -40.52 8.26
N THR A 366 -16.10 -41.14 8.74
CA THR A 366 -16.04 -42.02 9.92
C THR A 366 -15.49 -43.43 9.67
N SER A 367 -15.25 -43.84 8.42
CA SER A 367 -14.92 -45.26 8.15
C SER A 367 -14.10 -45.56 6.88
N ARG A 368 -13.90 -44.61 5.96
CA ARG A 368 -13.30 -44.89 4.64
C ARG A 368 -12.12 -43.96 4.35
N ARG A 369 -10.90 -44.33 4.74
CA ARG A 369 -9.65 -43.70 4.28
C ARG A 369 -9.15 -44.36 2.99
N GLY A 370 -10.03 -44.42 1.99
CA GLY A 370 -9.79 -45.11 0.72
C GLY A 370 -10.12 -44.21 -0.47
N ALA A 371 -9.63 -44.62 -1.64
CA ALA A 371 -10.09 -44.05 -2.89
C ALA A 371 -11.48 -44.62 -3.20
N GLU A 372 -12.48 -43.75 -3.29
CA GLU A 372 -13.87 -44.10 -3.61
C GLU A 372 -14.18 -43.69 -5.06
N THR A 373 -15.06 -44.43 -5.70
CA THR A 373 -15.55 -44.06 -7.05
C THR A 373 -16.77 -43.18 -6.91
N VAL A 374 -16.72 -42.00 -7.48
CA VAL A 374 -17.80 -41.01 -7.43
C VAL A 374 -18.97 -41.49 -8.28
N ASP A 375 -20.17 -41.59 -7.72
CA ASP A 375 -21.40 -41.67 -8.54
C ASP A 375 -21.96 -40.27 -8.82
N LEU A 376 -21.97 -39.41 -7.80
CA LEU A 376 -22.51 -38.05 -7.88
C LEU A 376 -21.72 -37.07 -7.00
N ALA A 377 -21.35 -35.91 -7.53
CA ALA A 377 -20.81 -34.82 -6.71
C ALA A 377 -21.97 -34.00 -6.10
N VAL A 378 -22.01 -33.92 -4.77
CA VAL A 378 -23.14 -33.35 -4.02
C VAL A 378 -22.89 -31.89 -3.64
N SER A 379 -21.66 -31.53 -3.26
CA SER A 379 -21.26 -30.15 -2.98
C SER A 379 -19.77 -29.92 -3.26
N PRO A 380 -19.36 -28.70 -3.67
CA PRO A 380 -17.97 -28.41 -3.99
C PRO A 380 -17.12 -28.19 -2.75
N SER A 381 -15.84 -28.52 -2.81
CA SER A 381 -14.86 -28.13 -1.78
C SER A 381 -14.52 -26.66 -1.89
N LEU A 382 -14.25 -25.99 -0.78
CA LEU A 382 -13.82 -24.60 -0.73
C LEU A 382 -12.31 -24.52 -0.51
N PHE A 383 -11.60 -23.83 -1.39
CA PHE A 383 -10.16 -23.62 -1.31
C PHE A 383 -9.78 -22.15 -1.18
N ILE A 384 -8.65 -21.94 -0.50
CA ILE A 384 -7.88 -20.71 -0.58
C ILE A 384 -6.49 -21.05 -1.13
N ILE A 385 -6.00 -20.27 -2.10
CA ILE A 385 -4.69 -20.47 -2.74
C ILE A 385 -3.84 -19.23 -2.43
N GLY A 386 -2.74 -19.48 -1.72
CA GLY A 386 -1.81 -18.47 -1.22
C GLY A 386 -2.38 -17.63 -0.07
N ASP A 387 -1.61 -16.64 0.37
CA ASP A 387 -1.98 -15.67 1.41
C ASP A 387 -2.30 -14.28 0.82
N GLY A 388 -2.18 -14.12 -0.50
CA GLY A 388 -2.40 -12.86 -1.21
C GLY A 388 -1.30 -11.81 -1.00
N ARG A 389 -0.21 -12.17 -0.31
CA ARG A 389 0.90 -11.28 0.04
C ARG A 389 2.24 -11.84 -0.44
N ASN A 390 2.66 -12.96 0.13
CA ASN A 390 3.97 -13.58 -0.08
C ASN A 390 3.84 -14.94 -0.75
N ASP A 391 2.76 -15.67 -0.47
CA ASP A 391 2.41 -16.93 -1.10
C ASP A 391 1.24 -16.73 -2.05
N LEU A 392 1.39 -17.18 -3.29
CA LEU A 392 0.37 -17.07 -4.33
C LEU A 392 -0.08 -18.43 -4.86
N ILE A 393 0.50 -19.54 -4.41
CA ILE A 393 0.38 -20.84 -5.08
C ILE A 393 -0.05 -21.98 -4.16
N THR A 394 0.16 -21.91 -2.85
CA THR A 394 -0.16 -23.03 -1.95
C THR A 394 -1.67 -23.15 -1.76
N PRO A 395 -2.30 -24.27 -2.18
CA PRO A 395 -3.73 -24.49 -1.94
C PRO A 395 -3.96 -25.02 -0.53
N VAL A 396 -4.99 -24.51 0.13
CA VAL A 396 -5.50 -25.00 1.42
C VAL A 396 -6.99 -25.24 1.28
N CYS A 397 -7.41 -26.49 1.49
CA CYS A 397 -8.83 -26.83 1.59
C CYS A 397 -9.38 -26.25 2.89
N LEU A 398 -10.29 -25.29 2.79
CA LEU A 398 -10.95 -24.65 3.92
C LEU A 398 -12.11 -25.50 4.45
N LEU A 399 -12.89 -26.08 3.53
CA LEU A 399 -14.02 -26.97 3.81
C LEU A 399 -14.10 -28.03 2.72
N PRO A 400 -14.20 -29.33 3.08
CA PRO A 400 -14.33 -30.38 2.10
C PRO A 400 -15.70 -30.34 1.41
N GLY A 401 -15.70 -30.73 0.14
CA GLY A 401 -16.91 -31.00 -0.64
C GLY A 401 -17.49 -32.35 -0.26
N GLU A 402 -18.64 -32.66 -0.83
CA GLU A 402 -19.32 -33.93 -0.61
C GLU A 402 -19.50 -34.69 -1.92
N ILE A 403 -19.33 -36.01 -1.83
CA ILE A 403 -19.65 -36.93 -2.91
C ILE A 403 -20.59 -38.02 -2.41
N PHE A 404 -21.38 -38.56 -3.34
CA PHE A 404 -22.07 -39.82 -3.18
C PHE A 404 -21.23 -40.90 -3.85
N SER A 405 -20.70 -41.82 -3.05
CA SER A 405 -19.85 -42.91 -3.55
C SER A 405 -20.71 -43.99 -4.21
N SER A 406 -20.24 -44.55 -5.33
CA SER A 406 -20.87 -45.71 -5.96
C SER A 406 -20.82 -46.89 -4.99
N ARG A 407 -21.96 -47.49 -4.65
CA ARG A 407 -21.97 -48.72 -3.85
C ARG A 407 -21.50 -49.88 -4.74
N SER A 408 -20.39 -50.51 -4.36
CA SER A 408 -19.82 -51.68 -5.03
C SER A 408 -20.74 -52.89 -5.00
#